data_AF-A0AAN6MMC4-F1
#
_entry.id   AF-A0AAN6MMC4-F1
#
_cell.length_a   1.000
_cell.length_b   1.000
_cell.length_c   1.000
_cell.angle_alpha   90.00
_cell.angle_beta   90.00
_cell.angle_gamma   90.00
#
_symmetry.space_group_name_H-M   'P 1'
#
loop_
_entity.id
_entity.type
_entity.pdbx_description
1 polymer ?
#
loop_
_entity_poly.entity_id
_entity_poly.type
_entity_poly.pdbx_seq_one_letter_code
_entity_poly.pdbx_strand_id
1 'polypeptide(L)'
;MNIENLRRCIPLGSPPQTFVDAIEVARVLFVRYLWIDALLILQDSNDDWQAESTNMGKVYQNGLCNLAATGAAATNGSGLF
;
A
#
# COMPACT_ATOMS: atom_id res chain seq x y z
N MET A 1 10.34 2.90 -9.46
CA MET A 1 10.40 1.51 -8.97
C MET A 1 9.56 0.66 -9.92
N ASN A 2 10.01 -0.52 -10.38
CA ASN A 2 9.25 -1.33 -11.36
C ASN A 2 8.31 -2.31 -10.63
N ILE A 3 7.06 -2.45 -11.07
CA ILE A 3 6.04 -3.37 -10.50
C ILE A 3 6.54 -4.81 -10.46
N GLU A 4 7.31 -5.24 -11.47
CA GLU A 4 7.89 -6.58 -11.51
C GLU A 4 8.89 -6.87 -10.39
N ASN A 5 9.59 -5.83 -9.89
CA ASN A 5 10.48 -5.98 -8.74
C ASN A 5 9.68 -6.10 -7.43
N LEU A 6 8.55 -5.38 -7.30
CA LEU A 6 7.66 -5.48 -6.14
C LEU A 6 6.99 -6.85 -6.01
N ARG A 7 6.81 -7.56 -7.12
CA ARG A 7 6.31 -8.95 -7.15
C ARG A 7 7.30 -9.96 -6.58
N ARG A 8 8.60 -9.67 -6.60
CA ARG A 8 9.65 -10.57 -6.09
C ARG A 8 10.07 -10.24 -4.67
N CYS A 9 10.35 -8.97 -4.41
CA CYS A 9 10.79 -8.50 -3.10
C CYS A 9 10.66 -6.98 -3.07
N ILE A 10 10.07 -6.44 -2.01
CA ILE A 10 10.11 -5.00 -1.78
C ILE A 10 11.46 -4.73 -1.09
N PRO A 11 12.40 -3.97 -1.71
CA PRO A 11 13.69 -3.66 -1.10
C PRO A 11 13.47 -2.64 0.01
N LEU A 12 13.11 -3.14 1.18
CA LEU A 12 12.81 -2.34 2.36
C LEU A 12 14.01 -2.44 3.30
N GLY A 13 14.95 -1.49 3.20
CA GLY A 13 16.00 -1.35 4.23
C GLY A 13 15.40 -1.18 5.63
N SER A 14 14.22 -0.53 5.69
CA SER A 14 13.26 -0.54 6.80
C SER A 14 11.92 0.02 6.28
N PRO A 15 10.86 -0.79 6.09
CA PRO A 15 9.57 -0.24 5.68
C PRO A 15 8.96 0.66 6.77
N PRO A 16 8.13 1.65 6.40
CA PRO A 16 7.21 2.27 7.35
C PRO A 16 6.42 1.22 8.13
N GLN A 17 6.20 1.45 9.43
CA GLN A 17 5.48 0.52 10.30
C GLN A 17 4.09 0.18 9.74
N THR A 18 3.42 1.15 9.11
CA THR A 18 2.11 0.96 8.47
C THR A 18 2.10 -0.16 7.42
N PHE A 19 3.21 -0.36 6.68
CA PHE A 19 3.30 -1.44 5.69
C PHE A 19 3.49 -2.79 6.37
N VAL A 20 4.27 -2.83 7.45
CA VAL A 20 4.47 -4.05 8.24
C VAL A 20 3.13 -4.52 8.80
N ASP A 21 2.39 -3.62 9.43
CA ASP A 21 1.10 -3.96 10.04
C ASP A 21 0.07 -4.36 8.98
N ALA A 22 0.07 -3.71 7.81
CA ALA A 22 -0.82 -4.08 6.71
C ALA A 22 -0.51 -5.49 6.17
N ILE A 23 0.77 -5.88 6.10
CA ILE A 23 1.18 -7.24 5.73
C ILE A 23 0.73 -8.25 6.79
N GLU A 24 0.87 -7.92 8.08
CA GLU A 24 0.41 -8.80 9.16
C GLU A 24 -1.11 -9.01 9.12
N VAL A 25 -1.88 -7.94 8.94
CA VAL A 25 -3.35 -8.04 8.78
C VAL A 25 -3.71 -8.89 7.57
N ALA A 26 -3.05 -8.69 6.42
CA ALA A 26 -3.30 -9.52 5.23
C ALA A 26 -3.02 -11.00 5.47
N ARG A 27 -1.96 -11.33 6.22
CA ARG A 27 -1.62 -12.71 6.61
C ARG A 27 -2.68 -13.32 7.53
N VAL A 28 -3.16 -12.57 8.52
CA VAL A 28 -4.22 -13.01 9.44
C VAL A 28 -5.55 -13.24 8.69
N LEU A 29 -5.83 -12.42 7.69
CA LEU A 29 -7.01 -12.55 6.82
C LEU A 29 -6.85 -13.58 5.70
N PHE A 30 -5.71 -14.28 5.62
CA PHE A 30 -5.37 -15.25 4.56
C PHE A 30 -5.45 -14.66 3.14
N VAL A 31 -5.14 -13.37 3.00
CA VAL A 31 -5.10 -12.67 1.71
C VAL A 31 -3.70 -12.71 1.13
N ARG A 32 -3.60 -13.18 -0.12
CA ARG A 32 -2.30 -13.33 -0.81
C ARG A 32 -1.74 -12.01 -1.36
N TYR A 33 -2.61 -11.06 -1.70
CA TYR A 33 -2.24 -9.84 -2.40
C TYR A 33 -2.70 -8.61 -1.63
N LEU A 34 -1.76 -7.69 -1.41
CA LEU A 34 -2.03 -6.39 -0.81
C LEU A 34 -1.76 -5.33 -1.87
N TRP A 35 -2.66 -4.35 -1.96
CA TRP A 35 -2.48 -3.19 -2.82
C TRP A 35 -2.15 -1.99 -1.93
N ILE A 36 -1.02 -1.32 -2.20
CA ILE A 36 -0.56 -0.13 -1.48
C ILE A 36 -0.26 0.94 -2.54
N ASP A 37 -1.06 2.00 -2.57
CA ASP A 37 -0.92 3.13 -3.52
C ASP A 37 0.46 3.78 -3.46
N ALA A 38 0.98 4.00 -2.25
CA ALA A 38 2.30 4.61 -2.03
C ALA A 38 3.46 3.82 -2.65
N LEU A 39 3.28 2.53 -2.98
CA LEU A 39 4.28 1.70 -3.64
C LEU A 39 4.06 1.57 -5.16
N LEU A 40 2.80 1.69 -5.60
CA LEU A 40 2.37 1.35 -6.96
C LEU A 40 2.17 2.58 -7.85
N ILE A 41 2.02 3.76 -7.27
CA ILE A 41 1.86 5.03 -7.99
C ILE A 41 3.11 5.88 -7.82
N LEU A 42 3.69 6.35 -8.93
CA LEU A 42 4.81 7.30 -8.90
C LEU A 42 4.33 8.66 -8.38
N GLN A 43 4.68 8.97 -7.13
CA GLN A 43 4.23 10.20 -6.46
C GLN A 43 4.73 11.49 -7.14
N ASP A 44 5.88 11.44 -7.82
CA ASP A 44 6.47 12.60 -8.51
C ASP A 44 5.95 12.78 -9.95
N SER A 45 5.06 11.90 -10.43
CA SER A 45 4.52 11.94 -11.80
C SER A 45 3.01 12.20 -11.78
N ASN A 46 2.62 13.39 -12.20
CA ASN A 46 1.21 13.79 -12.25
C ASN A 46 0.43 12.96 -13.29
N ASP A 47 1.08 12.56 -14.38
CA ASP A 47 0.47 11.73 -15.42
C ASP A 47 0.22 10.29 -14.93
N ASP A 48 1.17 9.72 -14.19
CA ASP A 48 1.03 8.37 -13.59
C ASP A 48 -0.05 8.40 -12.50
N TRP A 49 -0.06 9.45 -11.68
CA TRP A 49 -1.10 9.66 -10.68
C TRP A 49 -2.50 9.76 -11.30
N GLN A 50 -2.68 10.52 -12.39
CA GLN A 50 -3.99 10.63 -13.06
C GLN A 50 -4.46 9.29 -13.65
N ALA A 51 -3.55 8.53 -14.25
CA ALA A 51 -3.86 7.22 -14.80
C ALA A 51 -4.30 6.23 -13.70
N GLU A 52 -3.52 6.15 -12.62
CA GLU A 52 -3.76 5.17 -11.55
C GLU A 52 -4.89 5.59 -10.61
N SER A 53 -5.05 6.89 -10.32
CA SER A 53 -6.14 7.41 -9.47
C SER A 53 -7.53 7.11 -10.03
N THR A 54 -7.66 7.06 -11.36
CA THR A 54 -8.91 6.68 -12.04
C THR A 54 -9.34 5.25 -11.69
N ASN A 55 -8.39 4.37 -11.38
CA ASN A 55 -8.66 2.98 -10.99
C ASN A 55 -8.79 2.79 -9.47
N MET A 56 -8.34 3.73 -8.64
CA MET A 56 -8.39 3.62 -7.17
C MET A 56 -9.79 3.29 -6.65
N GLY A 57 -10.82 3.95 -7.18
CA GLY A 57 -12.21 3.69 -6.77
C GLY A 57 -12.62 2.23 -7.01
N LYS A 58 -12.24 1.65 -8.15
CA LYS A 58 -12.51 0.24 -8.46
C LYS A 58 -11.71 -0.69 -7.57
N VAL A 59 -10.45 -0.37 -7.29
CA VAL A 59 -9.60 -1.17 -6.41
C VAL A 59 -10.17 -1.20 -5.00
N TYR A 60 -10.50 -0.04 -4.43
CA TYR A 60 -11.11 0.05 -3.10
C TYR A 60 -12.49 -0.60 -3.01
N GLN A 61 -13.28 -0.57 -4.08
CA GLN A 61 -14.60 -1.20 -4.12
C GLN A 61 -14.53 -2.72 -4.22
N ASN A 62 -13.53 -3.26 -4.93
CA ASN A 62 -13.38 -4.71 -5.17
C ASN A 62 -12.37 -5.38 -4.23
N GLY A 63 -11.78 -4.63 -3.30
CA GLY A 63 -10.93 -5.18 -2.25
C GLY A 63 -11.73 -5.97 -1.23
N LEU A 64 -11.12 -7.00 -0.63
CA LEU A 64 -11.75 -7.75 0.46
C LEU A 64 -11.96 -6.86 1.69
N CYS A 65 -10.95 -6.04 2.00
CA CYS A 65 -10.94 -5.16 3.15
C CYS A 65 -10.00 -3.97 2.84
N ASN A 66 -10.41 -2.77 3.26
CA ASN A 66 -9.62 -1.56 3.12
C ASN A 66 -9.06 -1.19 4.49
N LEU A 67 -7.74 -1.04 4.55
CA LEU A 67 -7.01 -0.69 5.76
C LEU A 67 -6.78 0.82 5.77
N ALA A 68 -7.25 1.51 6.81
CA ALA A 68 -7.10 2.95 6.97
C ALA A 68 -6.46 3.27 8.33
N ALA A 69 -5.25 3.81 8.30
CA ALA A 69 -4.49 4.21 9.49
C ALA A 69 -4.93 5.60 9.99
N THR A 70 -6.22 5.78 10.30
CA THR A 70 -6.81 7.09 10.65
C THR A 70 -6.34 7.65 12.00
N GLY A 71 -5.80 6.79 12.88
CA GLY A 71 -5.24 7.19 14.18
C GLY A 71 -3.73 7.43 14.19
N ALA A 72 -3.04 7.17 13.07
CA ALA A 72 -1.60 7.34 12.98
C ALA A 72 -1.23 8.83 12.88
N ALA A 73 -0.23 9.28 13.63
CA ALA A 73 0.40 10.55 13.35
C ALA A 73 1.14 10.43 12.01
N ALA A 74 1.12 11.47 11.17
CA ALA A 74 1.79 11.48 9.87
C ALA A 74 3.34 11.34 9.95
N THR A 75 3.88 11.08 11.13
CA THR A 75 5.30 10.79 11.35
C THR A 75 5.58 9.32 11.02
N ASN A 76 6.77 9.08 10.48
CA ASN A 76 7.19 7.85 9.81
C ASN A 76 7.25 6.58 10.70
N GLY A 77 6.67 6.62 11.91
CA GLY A 77 6.71 5.55 12.90
C GLY A 77 5.36 5.13 13.47
N SER A 78 4.25 5.82 13.14
CA SER A 78 2.92 5.38 13.58
C SER A 78 2.40 4.29 12.63
N GLY A 79 2.19 3.09 13.18
CA GLY A 79 1.64 1.94 12.47
C GLY A 79 0.14 2.04 12.23
N LEU A 80 -0.49 0.91 11.89
CA LEU A 80 -1.93 0.74 12.03
C LEU A 80 -2.38 0.65 13.50
N PHE A 81 -1.45 0.32 14.41
CA PHE A 81 -1.71 0.08 15.83
C PHE A 81 -0.88 1.01 16.73
#